data_AF-A0A259CUH9-F1
#
_entry.id   AF-A0A259CUH9-F1
#
_cell.length_a   1.000
_cell.length_b   1.000
_cell.length_c   1.000
_cell.angle_alpha   90.00
_cell.angle_beta   90.00
_cell.angle_gamma   90.00
#
_symmetry.space_group_name_H-M   'P 1'
#
loop_
_entity.id
_entity.type
_entity.pdbx_description
1 polymer ?
#
loop_
_entity_poly.entity_id
_entity_poly.type
_entity_poly.pdbx_seq_one_letter_code
_entity_poly.pdbx_strand_id
1 'polypeptide(L)'
;FSGGERHFPECRFATFVRDMDELNDPAKVFTMGLDHFRLVNPNSMTAPVYKASRDRQIATALYERLPVLVNRSDGIEVKTWPVKYVRMYDMANDSNQFRTVEELQEKEGAWPEGGGRWRSGAGVWVPLFEGKMVQAFDHRASGITTVAGNLYRSGQAAAISDEQRHDPDHVAASRYYVLDKGHLNIELAIKDVTSTTNSRSLIACLIPPVGAGHTLPLLRLEISDALERAKAQAILAATLNSTVVDFVARTKILSNHASWYVLEQLPVAPPELFQNTVFGKRTAAEIVCSAVLELTYTCRDMAPFAADLGHLDERGELLPPFVWDDARRQMLRAKLDAVFFHLYGITDRDDIRYIYSTALHG
;
A
#
# COMPACT_ATOMS: atom_id res chain seq x y z
N PHE A 1 30.60 9.84 -19.60
CA PHE A 1 30.20 10.24 -20.96
C PHE A 1 29.15 11.33 -20.85
N SER A 2 29.48 12.55 -21.29
CA SER A 2 28.55 13.69 -21.33
C SER A 2 28.99 14.60 -22.47
N GLY A 3 28.30 14.49 -23.62
CA GLY A 3 28.60 15.27 -24.82
C GLY A 3 28.10 16.71 -24.67
N GLY A 4 28.87 17.54 -23.97
CA GLY A 4 28.54 18.95 -23.75
C GLY A 4 28.66 19.75 -25.04
N GLU A 5 27.53 20.00 -25.69
CA GLU A 5 27.29 21.08 -26.67
C GLU A 5 25.85 21.02 -27.21
N ARG A 6 25.29 19.80 -27.36
CA ARG A 6 23.93 19.60 -27.88
C ARG A 6 22.89 19.49 -26.76
N HIS A 7 22.18 20.59 -26.54
CA HIS A 7 20.95 20.61 -25.75
C HIS A 7 19.73 20.43 -26.66
N PHE A 8 18.76 19.63 -26.21
CA PHE A 8 17.46 19.46 -26.85
C PHE A 8 16.37 19.86 -25.86
N PRO A 9 15.34 20.62 -26.25
CA PRO A 9 14.25 21.01 -25.35
C PRO A 9 13.37 19.81 -24.95
N GLU A 10 13.23 18.86 -25.87
CA GLU A 10 12.55 17.59 -25.69
C GLU A 10 13.28 16.47 -26.44
N CYS A 11 13.12 15.24 -25.96
CA CYS A 11 13.55 14.02 -26.65
C CYS A 11 12.32 13.20 -27.09
N ARG A 12 12.43 12.48 -28.20
CA ARG A 12 11.44 11.50 -28.68
C ARG A 12 11.67 10.16 -27.99
N PHE A 13 10.59 9.55 -27.50
CA PHE A 13 10.58 8.28 -26.78
C PHE A 13 9.58 7.31 -27.43
N ALA A 14 9.91 6.03 -27.31
CA ALA A 14 9.04 4.87 -27.45
C ALA A 14 9.59 3.79 -26.52
N THR A 15 8.75 2.96 -25.90
CA THR A 15 9.20 1.93 -24.94
C THR A 15 8.51 0.59 -25.23
N PHE A 16 9.14 -0.52 -24.79
CA PHE A 16 8.71 -1.88 -25.11
C PHE A 16 8.53 -2.20 -26.61
N VAL A 17 9.18 -1.43 -27.48
CA VAL A 17 9.15 -1.58 -28.94
C VAL A 17 9.56 -3.00 -29.35
N ARG A 18 8.72 -3.65 -30.13
CA ARG A 18 8.90 -5.01 -30.67
C ARG A 18 9.10 -5.02 -32.19
N ASP A 19 8.60 -4.00 -32.88
CA ASP A 19 8.77 -3.82 -34.33
C ASP A 19 9.16 -2.37 -34.65
N MET A 20 9.95 -2.16 -35.71
CA MET A 20 10.39 -0.83 -36.13
C MET A 20 9.24 0.03 -36.65
N ASP A 21 8.17 -0.57 -37.19
CA ASP A 21 6.99 0.17 -37.64
C ASP A 21 6.21 0.80 -36.47
N GLU A 22 6.39 0.31 -35.23
CA GLU A 22 5.83 0.94 -34.03
C GLU A 22 6.44 2.32 -33.75
N LEU A 23 7.60 2.64 -34.33
CA LEU A 23 8.19 3.98 -34.27
C LEU A 23 7.43 4.99 -35.16
N ASN A 24 6.56 4.52 -36.07
CA ASN A 24 5.69 5.37 -36.89
C ASN A 24 4.29 5.54 -36.28
N ASP A 25 3.97 4.85 -35.19
CA ASP A 25 2.68 4.89 -34.50
C ASP A 25 2.62 6.06 -33.48
N PRO A 26 1.80 7.10 -33.70
CA PRO A 26 1.68 8.24 -32.78
C PRO A 26 0.98 7.87 -31.45
N ALA A 27 0.37 6.69 -31.34
CA ALA A 27 -0.13 6.17 -30.07
C ALA A 27 1.00 5.59 -29.19
N LYS A 28 2.12 5.14 -29.78
CA LYS A 28 3.27 4.55 -29.06
C LYS A 28 4.43 5.53 -28.89
N VAL A 29 4.57 6.48 -29.82
CA VAL A 29 5.61 7.51 -29.79
C VAL A 29 5.12 8.76 -29.07
N PHE A 30 5.96 9.32 -28.21
CA PHE A 30 5.70 10.56 -27.48
C PHE A 30 7.01 11.33 -27.24
N THR A 31 6.93 12.64 -27.01
CA THR A 31 8.10 13.43 -26.58
C THR A 31 8.07 13.70 -25.07
N MET A 32 9.24 13.90 -24.46
CA MET A 32 9.35 14.41 -23.09
C MET A 32 10.51 15.42 -23.02
N GLY A 33 10.23 16.59 -22.46
CA GLY A 33 11.22 17.59 -22.04
C GLY A 33 11.46 17.57 -20.54
N LEU A 34 12.45 18.34 -20.08
CA LEU A 34 12.87 18.37 -18.67
C LEU A 34 11.75 18.75 -17.70
N ASP A 35 10.84 19.63 -18.12
CA ASP A 35 9.70 20.07 -17.30
C ASP A 35 8.67 18.96 -17.06
N HIS A 36 8.56 17.98 -17.97
CA HIS A 36 7.77 16.78 -17.72
C HIS A 36 8.39 15.93 -16.60
N PHE A 37 9.73 15.83 -16.56
CA PHE A 37 10.42 15.11 -15.48
C PHE A 37 10.29 15.84 -14.13
N ARG A 38 10.33 17.19 -14.12
CA ARG A 38 10.02 18.00 -12.93
C ARG A 38 8.61 17.73 -12.43
N LEU A 39 7.63 17.80 -13.33
CA LEU A 39 6.21 17.65 -13.01
C LEU A 39 5.90 16.28 -12.41
N VAL A 40 6.37 15.20 -13.05
CA VAL A 40 5.99 13.83 -12.64
C VAL A 40 6.95 13.18 -11.65
N ASN A 41 8.22 13.60 -11.59
CA ASN A 41 9.25 13.02 -10.72
C ASN A 41 10.09 14.14 -10.02
N PRO A 42 9.44 15.02 -9.22
CA PRO A 42 10.07 16.23 -8.67
C PRO A 42 11.27 15.98 -7.74
N ASN A 43 11.27 14.89 -6.98
CA ASN A 43 12.33 14.58 -6.01
C ASN A 43 13.56 13.91 -6.66
N SER A 44 13.40 13.35 -7.87
CA SER A 44 14.40 12.44 -8.47
C SER A 44 14.82 12.80 -9.90
N MET A 45 14.05 13.64 -10.60
CA MET A 45 14.29 14.03 -11.99
C MET A 45 14.44 12.86 -12.98
N THR A 46 13.97 11.67 -12.60
CA THR A 46 14.05 10.45 -13.41
C THR A 46 13.03 10.47 -14.55
N ALA A 47 13.34 9.82 -15.67
CA ALA A 47 12.39 9.63 -16.75
C ALA A 47 11.38 8.52 -16.39
N PRO A 48 10.06 8.77 -16.44
CA PRO A 48 9.05 7.71 -16.34
C PRO A 48 9.04 6.83 -17.60
N VAL A 49 8.51 5.61 -17.49
CA VAL A 49 8.35 4.67 -18.60
C VAL A 49 6.87 4.51 -18.94
N TYR A 50 6.46 5.06 -20.07
CA TYR A 50 5.12 4.96 -20.63
C TYR A 50 5.11 3.95 -21.78
N LYS A 51 4.11 3.05 -21.80
CA LYS A 51 3.89 2.09 -22.90
C LYS A 51 3.25 2.78 -24.12
N ALA A 52 2.48 3.84 -23.89
CA ALA A 52 1.80 4.62 -24.91
C ALA A 52 1.76 6.12 -24.59
N SER A 53 1.55 6.93 -25.64
CA SER A 53 1.34 8.38 -25.57
C SER A 53 0.15 8.76 -24.67
N ARG A 54 -0.89 7.91 -24.60
CA ARG A 54 -2.03 8.12 -23.68
C ARG A 54 -1.65 7.93 -22.20
N ASP A 55 -0.67 7.07 -21.87
CA ASP A 55 -0.19 6.95 -20.48
C ASP A 55 0.45 8.27 -20.02
N ARG A 56 1.29 8.87 -20.89
CA ARG A 56 1.91 10.17 -20.67
C ARG A 56 0.84 11.24 -20.45
N GLN A 57 -0.17 11.31 -21.33
CA GLN A 57 -1.23 12.32 -21.28
C GLN A 57 -2.03 12.25 -19.97
N ILE A 58 -2.50 11.05 -19.58
CA ILE A 58 -3.23 10.84 -18.34
C ILE A 58 -2.32 11.16 -17.13
N ALA A 59 -1.07 10.73 -17.15
CA ALA A 59 -0.13 11.04 -16.07
C ALA A 59 0.09 12.55 -15.93
N THR A 60 0.42 13.28 -17.01
CA THR A 60 0.56 14.75 -17.01
C THR A 60 -0.66 15.42 -16.38
N ALA A 61 -1.87 15.09 -16.86
CA ALA A 61 -3.11 15.67 -16.38
C ALA A 61 -3.46 15.32 -14.92
N LEU A 62 -2.82 14.32 -14.32
CA LEU A 62 -2.90 14.05 -12.88
C LEU A 62 -1.94 14.92 -12.07
N TYR A 63 -0.67 15.03 -12.49
CA TYR A 63 0.32 15.87 -11.78
C TYR A 63 0.05 17.37 -11.93
N GLU A 64 -0.65 17.81 -12.99
CA GLU A 64 -1.13 19.19 -13.15
C GLU A 64 -2.25 19.55 -12.16
N ARG A 65 -2.92 18.56 -11.56
CA ARG A 65 -4.08 18.74 -10.67
C ARG A 65 -3.82 18.38 -9.21
N LEU A 66 -2.92 17.43 -8.97
CA LEU A 66 -2.69 16.83 -7.65
C LEU A 66 -1.23 16.98 -7.22
N PRO A 67 -0.97 17.35 -5.95
CA PRO A 67 0.37 17.33 -5.40
C PRO A 67 0.87 15.88 -5.22
N VAL A 68 2.18 15.73 -5.04
CA VAL A 68 2.78 14.44 -4.68
C VAL A 68 2.67 14.16 -3.17
N LEU A 69 2.76 12.90 -2.77
CA LEU A 69 2.67 12.50 -1.36
C LEU A 69 3.67 13.25 -0.46
N VAL A 70 4.92 13.35 -0.91
CA VAL A 70 6.00 14.13 -0.28
C VAL A 70 6.88 14.75 -1.36
N ASN A 71 6.83 16.09 -1.51
CA ASN A 71 7.77 16.81 -2.37
C ASN A 71 9.03 17.18 -1.58
N ARG A 72 10.20 17.04 -2.21
CA ARG A 72 11.52 17.47 -1.69
C ARG A 72 12.39 18.15 -2.75
N SER A 73 11.84 18.55 -3.89
CA SER A 73 12.59 19.17 -5.01
C SER A 73 13.50 20.32 -4.59
N ASP A 74 13.04 21.12 -3.61
CA ASP A 74 13.65 22.38 -3.20
C ASP A 74 14.44 22.21 -1.88
N GLY A 75 14.69 20.97 -1.45
CA GLY A 75 15.40 20.64 -0.20
C GLY A 75 14.55 20.78 1.08
N ILE A 76 13.38 21.42 1.01
CA ILE A 76 12.38 21.47 2.08
C ILE A 76 11.32 20.40 1.82
N GLU A 77 10.94 19.65 2.87
CA GLU A 77 9.93 18.60 2.77
C GLU A 77 8.51 19.16 2.85
N VAL A 78 7.77 19.11 1.74
CA VAL A 78 6.35 19.48 1.67
C VAL A 78 5.53 18.19 1.60
N LYS A 79 4.88 17.85 2.73
CA LYS A 79 4.07 16.65 2.87
C LYS A 79 2.59 16.95 2.57
N THR A 80 1.98 16.26 1.61
CA THR A 80 0.52 16.36 1.36
C THR A 80 -0.30 15.63 2.42
N TRP A 81 0.26 14.53 2.95
CA TRP A 81 -0.23 13.84 4.13
C TRP A 81 0.91 13.74 5.14
N PRO A 82 0.67 13.83 6.47
CA PRO A 82 1.72 13.82 7.49
C PRO A 82 2.30 12.42 7.70
N VAL A 83 2.85 11.82 6.64
CA VAL A 83 3.50 10.51 6.65
C VAL A 83 4.91 10.63 7.25
N LYS A 84 5.24 9.68 8.13
CA LYS A 84 6.59 9.32 8.49
C LYS A 84 6.84 7.86 8.15
N TYR A 85 8.06 7.62 7.74
CA TYR A 85 8.50 6.39 7.15
C TYR A 85 9.25 5.52 8.15
N VAL A 86 8.93 4.22 8.20
CA VAL A 86 9.55 3.28 9.15
C VAL A 86 9.83 1.91 8.51
N ARG A 87 11.11 1.50 8.51
CA ARG A 87 11.51 0.08 8.57
C ARG A 87 11.66 -0.27 10.05
N MET A 88 10.91 -1.25 10.57
CA MET A 88 11.02 -1.62 11.98
C MET A 88 12.15 -2.60 12.24
N TYR A 89 12.25 -3.65 11.42
CA TYR A 89 13.25 -4.71 11.56
C TYR A 89 13.86 -5.09 10.20
N ASP A 90 15.19 -5.09 10.13
CA ASP A 90 15.94 -5.67 9.03
C ASP A 90 16.02 -7.20 9.19
N MET A 91 15.69 -7.96 8.13
CA MET A 91 15.55 -9.41 8.27
C MET A 91 16.90 -10.14 8.36
N ALA A 92 18.01 -9.44 8.06
CA ALA A 92 19.36 -9.94 8.27
C ALA A 92 20.00 -9.30 9.52
N ASN A 93 20.00 -7.97 9.60
CA ASN A 93 20.76 -7.25 10.63
C ASN A 93 20.12 -7.35 12.03
N ASP A 94 18.79 -7.44 12.14
CA ASP A 94 18.07 -7.58 13.41
C ASP A 94 17.73 -9.04 13.76
N SER A 95 18.27 -10.02 13.03
CA SER A 95 17.90 -11.44 13.14
C SER A 95 18.11 -12.05 14.55
N ASN A 96 18.97 -11.46 15.38
CA ASN A 96 19.15 -11.83 16.78
C ASN A 96 18.00 -11.42 17.71
N GLN A 97 17.17 -10.44 17.30
CA GLN A 97 15.96 -10.01 18.03
C GLN A 97 14.75 -10.93 17.76
N PHE A 98 14.85 -11.85 16.80
CA PHE A 98 13.74 -12.73 16.39
C PHE A 98 13.75 -14.05 17.16
N ARG A 99 12.58 -14.67 17.28
CA ARG A 99 12.41 -16.05 17.78
C ARG A 99 11.45 -16.83 16.89
N THR A 100 11.73 -18.10 16.60
CA THR A 100 10.72 -19.03 16.10
C THR A 100 9.78 -19.49 17.25
N VAL A 101 8.76 -20.30 16.95
CA VAL A 101 7.86 -20.86 17.98
C VAL A 101 8.63 -21.77 18.93
N GLU A 102 9.53 -22.58 18.39
CA GLU A 102 10.40 -23.49 19.15
C GLU A 102 11.35 -22.68 20.04
N GLU A 103 11.95 -21.60 19.53
CA GLU A 103 12.83 -20.75 20.33
C GLU A 103 12.09 -19.96 21.42
N LEU A 104 10.85 -19.54 21.18
CA LEU A 104 9.98 -18.97 22.20
C LEU A 104 9.75 -19.97 23.35
N GLN A 105 9.44 -21.22 23.03
CA GLN A 105 9.19 -22.28 24.01
C GLN A 105 10.47 -22.69 24.76
N GLU A 106 11.56 -22.98 24.05
CA GLU A 106 12.77 -23.59 24.61
C GLU A 106 13.75 -22.57 25.22
N LYS A 107 13.90 -21.38 24.62
CA LYS A 107 14.91 -20.39 25.04
C LYS A 107 14.32 -19.30 25.93
N GLU A 108 13.15 -18.80 25.56
CA GLU A 108 12.48 -17.72 26.31
C GLU A 108 11.54 -18.25 27.40
N GLY A 109 11.19 -19.55 27.38
CA GLY A 109 10.22 -20.15 28.32
C GLY A 109 8.81 -19.60 28.14
N ALA A 110 8.44 -19.22 26.91
CA ALA A 110 7.22 -18.50 26.60
C ALA A 110 5.99 -19.41 26.43
N TRP A 111 4.83 -18.89 26.80
CA TRP A 111 3.52 -19.52 26.60
C TRP A 111 2.61 -18.64 25.71
N PRO A 112 1.68 -19.23 24.94
CA PRO A 112 0.76 -18.46 24.11
C PRO A 112 -0.33 -17.79 24.95
N GLU A 113 -0.78 -16.60 24.52
CA GLU A 113 -1.88 -15.84 25.15
C GLU A 113 -3.12 -15.68 24.26
N GLY A 114 -3.13 -16.32 23.08
CA GLY A 114 -4.13 -16.08 22.03
C GLY A 114 -3.77 -14.88 21.15
N GLY A 115 -4.57 -14.64 20.09
CA GLY A 115 -4.34 -13.52 19.16
C GLY A 115 -2.95 -13.52 18.49
N GLY A 116 -2.32 -14.69 18.32
CA GLY A 116 -0.94 -14.82 17.84
C GLY A 116 0.15 -14.30 18.78
N ARG A 117 -0.18 -13.95 20.03
CA ARG A 117 0.76 -13.42 21.03
C ARG A 117 1.26 -14.50 21.98
N TRP A 118 2.46 -14.28 22.51
CA TRP A 118 3.10 -15.10 23.53
C TRP A 118 3.61 -14.21 24.67
N ARG A 119 3.78 -14.78 25.87
CA ARG A 119 4.41 -14.10 27.01
C ARG A 119 5.54 -14.94 27.57
N SER A 120 6.63 -14.29 27.98
CA SER A 120 7.66 -14.87 28.84
C SER A 120 8.02 -13.92 29.98
N GLY A 121 9.00 -14.29 30.81
CA GLY A 121 9.57 -13.38 31.82
C GLY A 121 10.22 -12.11 31.24
N ALA A 122 10.50 -12.07 29.94
CA ALA A 122 11.02 -10.87 29.26
C ALA A 122 9.91 -9.87 28.84
N GLY A 123 8.65 -10.32 28.75
CA GLY A 123 7.52 -9.50 28.29
C GLY A 123 6.61 -10.22 27.29
N VAL A 124 5.92 -9.44 26.46
CA VAL A 124 5.03 -9.94 25.40
C VAL A 124 5.78 -10.03 24.08
N TRP A 125 5.66 -11.17 23.40
CA TRP A 125 6.17 -11.40 22.06
C TRP A 125 5.01 -11.34 21.06
N VAL A 126 5.18 -10.55 20.00
CA VAL A 126 4.21 -10.37 18.92
C VAL A 126 4.75 -10.97 17.62
N PRO A 127 3.89 -11.34 16.65
CA PRO A 127 4.33 -11.74 15.33
C PRO A 127 5.22 -10.69 14.65
N LEU A 128 6.16 -11.15 13.81
CA LEU A 128 6.87 -10.34 12.84
C LEU A 128 6.27 -10.60 11.45
N PHE A 129 5.57 -9.60 10.90
CA PHE A 129 4.91 -9.71 9.59
C PHE A 129 5.88 -9.47 8.43
N GLU A 130 5.64 -10.14 7.30
CA GLU A 130 6.37 -9.98 6.04
C GLU A 130 5.40 -9.69 4.90
N GLY A 131 5.88 -9.02 3.83
CA GLY A 131 5.03 -8.60 2.71
C GLY A 131 4.26 -9.73 2.01
N LYS A 132 4.68 -10.99 2.16
CA LYS A 132 3.92 -12.15 1.66
C LYS A 132 2.57 -12.33 2.37
N MET A 133 2.50 -12.03 3.67
CA MET A 133 1.34 -12.25 4.53
C MET A 133 0.16 -11.31 4.22
N VAL A 134 0.42 -10.17 3.58
CA VAL A 134 -0.59 -9.13 3.33
C VAL A 134 -1.01 -9.05 1.86
N GLN A 135 -2.23 -8.61 1.62
CA GLN A 135 -2.80 -8.19 0.34
C GLN A 135 -3.58 -6.87 0.51
N ALA A 136 -4.15 -6.35 -0.57
CA ALA A 136 -4.89 -5.08 -0.55
C ALA A 136 -6.08 -5.15 0.43
N PHE A 137 -6.01 -4.35 1.50
CA PHE A 137 -6.96 -4.36 2.63
C PHE A 137 -7.10 -5.72 3.35
N ASP A 138 -6.06 -6.54 3.37
CA ASP A 138 -6.06 -7.86 4.01
C ASP A 138 -4.71 -8.15 4.67
N HIS A 139 -4.65 -8.06 6.00
CA HIS A 139 -3.43 -8.28 6.78
C HIS A 139 -3.15 -9.75 7.06
N ARG A 140 -4.13 -10.63 6.80
CA ARG A 140 -4.10 -12.07 7.05
C ARG A 140 -4.28 -12.87 5.75
N ALA A 141 -3.70 -12.34 4.66
CA ALA A 141 -3.83 -12.92 3.33
C ALA A 141 -3.10 -14.27 3.18
N SER A 142 -1.96 -14.42 3.85
CA SER A 142 -1.25 -15.69 3.97
C SER A 142 -0.59 -15.84 5.35
N GLY A 143 -0.48 -17.07 5.84
CA GLY A 143 0.47 -17.40 6.90
C GLY A 143 1.89 -17.56 6.33
N ILE A 144 2.83 -17.96 7.18
CA ILE A 144 4.17 -18.42 6.80
C ILE A 144 4.43 -19.80 7.38
N THR A 145 4.69 -20.79 6.53
CA THR A 145 5.18 -22.12 6.94
C THR A 145 6.69 -22.22 6.77
N THR A 146 7.34 -22.88 7.73
CA THR A 146 8.78 -23.16 7.72
C THR A 146 9.07 -24.50 7.03
N VAL A 147 9.95 -24.49 6.03
CA VAL A 147 10.38 -25.70 5.31
C VAL A 147 11.80 -26.06 5.75
N ALA A 148 11.92 -27.07 6.61
CA ALA A 148 13.16 -27.49 7.26
C ALA A 148 14.32 -27.83 6.27
N GLY A 149 14.01 -28.22 5.03
CA GLY A 149 15.00 -28.53 4.00
C GLY A 149 15.55 -27.34 3.19
N ASN A 150 15.13 -26.09 3.45
CA ASN A 150 15.47 -24.95 2.57
C ASN A 150 16.02 -23.73 3.32
N LEU A 151 17.27 -23.84 3.78
CA LEU A 151 17.99 -22.83 4.58
C LEU A 151 17.92 -21.39 3.99
N TYR A 152 17.96 -21.23 2.67
CA TYR A 152 17.96 -19.92 2.00
C TYR A 152 16.56 -19.34 1.76
N ARG A 153 15.50 -20.16 1.83
CA ARG A 153 14.09 -19.74 1.66
C ARG A 153 13.19 -20.46 2.68
N SER A 154 13.54 -20.34 3.96
CA SER A 154 12.89 -21.11 5.03
C SER A 154 11.38 -20.84 5.17
N GLY A 155 10.93 -19.58 5.02
CA GLY A 155 9.52 -19.21 5.15
C GLY A 155 8.77 -19.08 3.81
N GLN A 156 7.93 -20.05 3.48
CA GLN A 156 7.01 -20.01 2.34
C GLN A 156 5.64 -19.42 2.74
N ALA A 157 4.89 -18.87 1.78
CA ALA A 157 3.54 -18.38 2.03
C ALA A 157 2.57 -19.57 2.18
N ALA A 158 1.81 -19.60 3.28
CA ALA A 158 0.80 -20.60 3.54
C ALA A 158 -0.59 -20.05 3.20
N ALA A 159 -1.36 -20.78 2.38
CA ALA A 159 -2.74 -20.43 2.08
C ALA A 159 -3.59 -20.49 3.37
N ILE A 160 -4.51 -19.53 3.51
CA ILE A 160 -5.53 -19.52 4.54
C ILE A 160 -6.77 -20.23 3.98
N SER A 161 -7.34 -21.18 4.70
CA SER A 161 -8.56 -21.89 4.28
C SER A 161 -9.80 -20.99 4.36
N ASP A 162 -10.92 -21.41 3.78
CA ASP A 162 -12.15 -20.63 3.82
C ASP A 162 -12.72 -20.54 5.25
N GLU A 163 -12.59 -21.60 6.04
CA GLU A 163 -12.98 -21.64 7.45
C GLU A 163 -12.14 -20.67 8.28
N GLN A 164 -10.81 -20.66 8.07
CA GLN A 164 -9.88 -19.70 8.67
C GLN A 164 -10.11 -18.26 8.19
N ARG A 165 -10.68 -18.08 6.99
CA ARG A 165 -11.02 -16.78 6.43
C ARG A 165 -12.28 -16.20 7.08
N HIS A 166 -13.27 -17.03 7.37
CA HIS A 166 -14.51 -16.63 8.05
C HIS A 166 -14.37 -16.56 9.59
N ASP A 167 -13.39 -17.23 10.18
CA ASP A 167 -13.06 -17.14 11.61
C ASP A 167 -12.54 -15.71 11.97
N PRO A 168 -13.23 -14.95 12.84
CA PRO A 168 -12.83 -13.60 13.27
C PRO A 168 -11.74 -13.60 14.35
N ASP A 169 -11.34 -14.77 14.88
CA ASP A 169 -10.27 -14.95 15.85
C ASP A 169 -9.03 -15.61 15.21
N HIS A 170 -9.07 -15.95 13.92
CA HIS A 170 -7.94 -16.49 13.18
C HIS A 170 -6.87 -15.41 12.87
N VAL A 171 -5.67 -15.62 13.43
CA VAL A 171 -4.47 -14.82 13.15
C VAL A 171 -3.52 -15.59 12.24
N ALA A 172 -3.04 -14.94 11.18
CA ALA A 172 -2.10 -15.53 10.24
C ALA A 172 -0.77 -15.88 10.92
N ALA A 173 -0.39 -17.16 10.86
CA ALA A 173 0.85 -17.66 11.47
C ALA A 173 2.10 -16.95 10.91
N SER A 174 2.98 -16.45 11.78
CA SER A 174 4.33 -16.03 11.38
C SER A 174 5.38 -17.05 11.84
N ARG A 175 6.47 -17.12 11.07
CA ARG A 175 7.67 -17.91 11.41
C ARG A 175 8.57 -17.24 12.46
N TYR A 176 8.37 -15.93 12.71
CA TYR A 176 9.19 -15.16 13.63
C TYR A 176 8.33 -14.26 14.53
N TYR A 177 8.82 -14.06 15.75
CA TYR A 177 8.24 -13.21 16.77
C TYR A 177 9.30 -12.26 17.32
N VAL A 178 8.86 -11.08 17.77
CA VAL A 178 9.71 -10.04 18.38
C VAL A 178 9.11 -9.59 19.71
N LEU A 179 9.98 -9.24 20.66
CA LEU A 179 9.56 -8.68 21.95
C LEU A 179 8.98 -7.27 21.73
N ASP A 180 7.73 -7.06 22.15
CA ASP A 180 7.06 -5.76 22.11
C ASP A 180 7.71 -4.80 23.11
N LYS A 181 8.07 -3.61 22.63
CA LYS A 181 8.71 -2.53 23.39
C LYS A 181 7.70 -1.48 23.88
N GLY A 182 6.39 -1.75 23.74
CA GLY A 182 5.28 -0.91 24.21
C GLY A 182 4.92 0.25 23.29
N HIS A 183 5.26 0.17 22.00
CA HIS A 183 5.14 1.28 21.02
C HIS A 183 4.48 0.86 19.69
N LEU A 184 3.83 -0.30 19.67
CA LEU A 184 3.13 -0.84 18.51
C LEU A 184 1.71 -0.28 18.43
N ASN A 185 1.25 0.01 17.21
CA ASN A 185 -0.04 0.63 16.90
C ASN A 185 -0.65 -0.04 15.66
N ILE A 186 -1.86 0.36 15.29
CA ILE A 186 -2.34 0.15 13.91
C ILE A 186 -1.47 0.99 12.98
N GLU A 187 -0.92 0.37 11.94
CA GLU A 187 0.01 1.01 11.01
C GLU A 187 -0.35 0.72 9.55
N LEU A 188 -0.12 1.69 8.65
CA LEU A 188 -0.29 1.50 7.21
C LEU A 188 0.99 0.91 6.60
N ALA A 189 0.94 -0.37 6.25
CA ALA A 189 2.05 -1.10 5.67
C ALA A 189 1.94 -1.20 4.13
N ILE A 190 3.09 -1.15 3.46
CA ILE A 190 3.21 -1.30 2.00
C ILE A 190 3.98 -2.58 1.69
N LYS A 191 3.45 -3.38 0.76
CA LYS A 191 4.12 -4.57 0.24
C LYS A 191 5.16 -4.13 -0.79
N ASP A 192 6.41 -3.95 -0.36
CA ASP A 192 7.50 -3.49 -1.23
C ASP A 192 7.75 -4.48 -2.37
N VAL A 193 7.91 -5.77 -2.08
CA VAL A 193 8.18 -6.79 -3.10
C VAL A 193 6.96 -7.04 -3.97
N THR A 194 7.07 -6.66 -5.25
CA THR A 194 6.00 -6.70 -6.27
C THR A 194 6.47 -7.40 -7.55
N SER A 195 5.56 -7.63 -8.49
CA SER A 195 5.82 -8.32 -9.78
C SER A 195 5.06 -7.65 -10.91
N THR A 196 5.60 -7.71 -12.13
CA THR A 196 4.93 -7.26 -13.35
C THR A 196 3.63 -8.05 -13.62
N THR A 197 3.59 -9.31 -13.21
CA THR A 197 2.43 -10.22 -13.31
C THR A 197 1.33 -9.99 -12.27
N ASN A 198 1.47 -8.98 -11.39
CA ASN A 198 0.45 -8.69 -10.40
C ASN A 198 -0.64 -7.78 -10.98
N SER A 199 -1.91 -8.10 -10.70
CA SER A 199 -3.08 -7.25 -11.01
C SER A 199 -3.11 -5.91 -10.26
N ARG A 200 -2.26 -5.77 -9.23
CA ARG A 200 -1.84 -4.50 -8.60
C ARG A 200 -0.34 -4.49 -8.37
N SER A 201 0.36 -3.45 -8.81
CA SER A 201 1.79 -3.24 -8.52
C SER A 201 1.98 -2.60 -7.14
N LEU A 202 1.07 -1.72 -6.72
CA LEU A 202 0.96 -1.24 -5.33
C LEU A 202 -0.05 -2.04 -4.53
N ILE A 203 0.36 -2.51 -3.35
CA ILE A 203 -0.48 -3.21 -2.39
C ILE A 203 -0.24 -2.58 -1.01
N ALA A 204 -1.30 -2.02 -0.44
CA ALA A 204 -1.30 -1.39 0.88
C ALA A 204 -2.28 -2.08 1.84
N CYS A 205 -1.93 -2.17 3.11
CA CYS A 205 -2.81 -2.72 4.14
C CYS A 205 -2.56 -2.07 5.50
N LEU A 206 -3.62 -1.90 6.28
CA LEU A 206 -3.48 -1.61 7.71
C LEU A 206 -3.17 -2.92 8.44
N ILE A 207 -2.16 -2.92 9.30
CA ILE A 207 -1.75 -4.09 10.08
C ILE A 207 -2.03 -3.88 11.58
N PRO A 208 -2.24 -4.97 12.36
CA PRO A 208 -2.43 -4.89 13.80
C PRO A 208 -1.15 -4.44 14.54
N PRO A 209 -1.19 -4.21 15.87
CA PRO A 209 0.00 -3.89 16.68
C PRO A 209 0.98 -5.09 16.78
N VAL A 210 1.81 -5.24 15.74
CA VAL A 210 2.79 -6.31 15.52
C VAL A 210 4.10 -5.74 14.96
N GLY A 211 5.17 -6.54 14.89
CA GLY A 211 6.42 -6.14 14.23
C GLY A 211 6.31 -6.26 12.71
N ALA A 212 7.04 -5.42 11.95
CA ALA A 212 7.09 -5.48 10.49
C ALA A 212 8.53 -5.63 9.96
N GLY A 213 8.77 -6.67 9.16
CA GLY A 213 10.04 -6.88 8.46
C GLY A 213 10.22 -5.87 7.32
N HIS A 214 11.47 -5.56 6.97
CA HIS A 214 11.78 -4.41 6.10
C HIS A 214 11.22 -4.41 4.66
N THR A 215 10.70 -5.53 4.16
CA THR A 215 9.98 -5.65 2.88
C THR A 215 8.45 -5.48 3.02
N LEU A 216 8.01 -5.15 4.23
CA LEU A 216 6.69 -4.63 4.59
C LEU A 216 6.85 -3.30 5.36
N PRO A 217 7.50 -2.27 4.77
CA PRO A 217 7.74 -1.01 5.48
C PRO A 217 6.44 -0.20 5.68
N LEU A 218 6.49 0.74 6.63
CA LEU A 218 5.32 1.45 7.14
C LEU A 218 5.29 2.94 6.77
N LEU A 219 4.09 3.43 6.46
CA LEU A 219 3.68 4.83 6.36
C LEU A 219 2.91 5.21 7.64
N ARG A 220 3.64 5.41 8.74
CA ARG A 220 3.08 5.93 9.99
C ARG A 220 2.53 7.33 9.76
N LEU A 221 1.40 7.68 10.38
CA LEU A 221 0.88 9.05 10.35
C LEU A 221 1.23 9.80 11.64
N GLU A 222 1.80 11.00 11.48
CA GLU A 222 2.19 11.90 12.56
C GLU A 222 0.97 12.71 13.07
N ILE A 223 -0.11 11.98 13.41
CA ILE A 223 -1.40 12.53 13.86
C ILE A 223 -1.70 11.99 15.26
N SER A 224 -1.77 12.90 16.24
CA SER A 224 -2.01 12.57 17.65
C SER A 224 -3.44 12.09 17.92
N ASP A 225 -4.44 12.77 17.34
CA ASP A 225 -5.84 12.39 17.49
C ASP A 225 -6.12 11.02 16.87
N ALA A 226 -6.89 10.19 17.56
CA ALA A 226 -7.12 8.81 17.18
C ALA A 226 -8.06 8.67 15.98
N LEU A 227 -9.15 9.43 15.97
CA LEU A 227 -10.16 9.40 14.92
C LEU A 227 -9.62 9.97 13.61
N GLU A 228 -8.93 11.11 13.65
CA GLU A 228 -8.32 11.70 12.45
C GLU A 228 -7.14 10.86 11.94
N ARG A 229 -6.35 10.24 12.83
CA ARG A 229 -5.31 9.27 12.41
C ARG A 229 -5.93 8.08 11.69
N ALA A 230 -6.98 7.47 12.24
CA ALA A 230 -7.62 6.31 11.63
C ALA A 230 -8.35 6.65 10.32
N LYS A 231 -9.01 7.83 10.23
CA LYS A 231 -9.56 8.35 8.98
C LYS A 231 -8.47 8.52 7.91
N ALA A 232 -7.36 9.17 8.26
CA ALA A 232 -6.27 9.41 7.33
C ALA A 232 -5.56 8.11 6.91
N GLN A 233 -5.40 7.16 7.84
CA GLN A 233 -4.92 5.80 7.57
C GLN A 233 -5.84 5.07 6.58
N ALA A 234 -7.17 5.13 6.78
CA ALA A 234 -8.15 4.54 5.87
C ALA A 234 -8.11 5.18 4.48
N ILE A 235 -8.04 6.51 4.40
CA ILE A 235 -7.98 7.25 3.14
C ILE A 235 -6.71 6.93 2.35
N LEU A 236 -5.54 6.87 2.99
CA LEU A 236 -4.29 6.50 2.32
C LEU A 236 -4.24 5.02 1.94
N ALA A 237 -4.79 4.12 2.75
CA ALA A 237 -4.96 2.71 2.39
C ALA A 237 -5.82 2.54 1.14
N ALA A 238 -6.89 3.32 0.98
CA ALA A 238 -7.68 3.32 -0.25
C ALA A 238 -6.94 3.96 -1.43
N THR A 239 -6.26 5.09 -1.19
CA THR A 239 -5.49 5.83 -2.20
C THR A 239 -4.44 4.94 -2.87
N LEU A 240 -3.63 4.25 -2.07
CA LEU A 240 -2.52 3.42 -2.55
C LEU A 240 -2.95 2.07 -3.16
N ASN A 241 -4.21 1.66 -2.96
CA ASN A 241 -4.81 0.48 -3.62
C ASN A 241 -5.71 0.83 -4.83
N SER A 242 -5.95 2.12 -5.09
CA SER A 242 -6.80 2.60 -6.19
C SER A 242 -6.18 2.32 -7.57
N THR A 243 -7.03 2.07 -8.57
CA THR A 243 -6.56 1.78 -9.95
C THR A 243 -5.83 2.99 -10.55
N VAL A 244 -6.24 4.21 -10.21
CA VAL A 244 -5.63 5.45 -10.74
C VAL A 244 -4.19 5.63 -10.22
N VAL A 245 -3.93 5.37 -8.94
CA VAL A 245 -2.59 5.48 -8.35
C VAL A 245 -1.71 4.28 -8.78
N ASP A 246 -2.27 3.07 -8.85
CA ASP A 246 -1.56 1.88 -9.36
C ASP A 246 -1.12 2.06 -10.84
N PHE A 247 -1.97 2.64 -11.68
CA PHE A 247 -1.67 3.01 -13.07
C PHE A 247 -0.45 3.94 -13.16
N VAL A 248 -0.43 5.04 -12.37
CA VAL A 248 0.73 5.95 -12.35
C VAL A 248 1.97 5.26 -11.80
N ALA A 249 1.83 4.46 -10.73
CA ALA A 249 2.95 3.75 -10.12
C ALA A 249 3.62 2.76 -11.08
N ARG A 250 2.85 2.06 -11.93
CA ARG A 250 3.39 1.17 -12.98
C ARG A 250 4.29 1.85 -13.99
N THR A 251 4.23 3.18 -14.14
CA THR A 251 5.14 3.96 -15.00
C THR A 251 6.49 4.31 -14.32
N LYS A 252 6.64 3.95 -13.04
CA LYS A 252 7.78 4.32 -12.16
C LYS A 252 8.40 3.13 -11.43
N ILE A 253 7.62 2.08 -11.17
CA ILE A 253 8.09 0.79 -10.63
C ILE A 253 8.78 0.05 -11.78
N LEU A 254 10.06 0.34 -11.99
CA LEU A 254 10.92 -0.28 -13.01
C LEU A 254 11.68 -1.52 -12.48
N SER A 255 11.31 -1.99 -11.29
CA SER A 255 11.91 -3.12 -10.59
C SER A 255 10.84 -3.88 -9.80
N ASN A 256 11.21 -4.99 -9.15
CA ASN A 256 10.30 -5.76 -8.30
C ASN A 256 10.07 -5.11 -6.91
N HIS A 257 10.26 -3.79 -6.78
CA HIS A 257 10.17 -3.05 -5.51
C HIS A 257 9.33 -1.77 -5.65
N ALA A 258 8.28 -1.64 -4.84
CA ALA A 258 7.49 -0.42 -4.65
C ALA A 258 8.25 0.60 -3.75
N SER A 259 9.48 0.91 -4.16
CA SER A 259 10.48 1.62 -3.37
C SER A 259 10.15 3.09 -3.07
N TRP A 260 10.82 3.61 -2.05
CA TRP A 260 10.61 4.92 -1.43
C TRP A 260 10.34 6.08 -2.37
N TYR A 261 11.30 6.33 -3.25
CA TYR A 261 11.29 7.46 -4.15
C TYR A 261 10.10 7.38 -5.11
N VAL A 262 9.57 6.19 -5.41
CA VAL A 262 8.33 6.06 -6.17
C VAL A 262 7.17 6.60 -5.34
N LEU A 263 6.94 6.05 -4.14
CA LEU A 263 5.80 6.37 -3.27
C LEU A 263 5.70 7.87 -2.94
N GLU A 264 6.82 8.51 -2.59
CA GLU A 264 6.89 9.94 -2.29
C GLU A 264 6.43 10.81 -3.47
N GLN A 265 6.72 10.37 -4.69
CA GLN A 265 6.44 11.07 -5.95
C GLN A 265 5.15 10.57 -6.65
N LEU A 266 4.23 9.90 -5.95
CA LEU A 266 2.90 9.56 -6.49
C LEU A 266 1.91 10.72 -6.31
N PRO A 267 0.96 10.94 -7.24
CA PRO A 267 -0.02 12.00 -7.12
C PRO A 267 -1.10 11.55 -6.13
N VAL A 268 -1.35 12.36 -5.11
CA VAL A 268 -2.35 12.05 -4.07
C VAL A 268 -3.33 13.19 -3.88
N ALA A 269 -4.60 12.84 -3.74
CA ALA A 269 -5.62 13.78 -3.29
C ALA A 269 -5.27 14.29 -1.88
N PRO A 270 -5.30 15.62 -1.61
CA PRO A 270 -5.07 16.17 -0.28
C PRO A 270 -6.30 15.93 0.63
N PRO A 271 -6.14 15.97 1.97
CA PRO A 271 -7.23 15.69 2.92
C PRO A 271 -8.51 16.52 2.67
N GLU A 272 -8.35 17.80 2.33
CA GLU A 272 -9.43 18.75 2.08
C GLU A 272 -10.30 18.32 0.89
N LEU A 273 -9.71 17.68 -0.12
CA LEU A 273 -10.45 17.22 -1.30
C LEU A 273 -11.39 16.05 -0.94
N PHE A 274 -11.03 15.21 0.03
CA PHE A 274 -11.91 14.14 0.54
C PHE A 274 -13.06 14.68 1.39
N GLN A 275 -12.87 15.80 2.10
CA GLN A 275 -13.93 16.44 2.88
C GLN A 275 -14.88 17.25 2.01
N ASN A 276 -14.34 18.03 1.06
CA ASN A 276 -15.11 18.94 0.21
C ASN A 276 -15.88 18.23 -0.92
N THR A 277 -15.44 17.05 -1.35
CA THR A 277 -16.15 16.26 -2.37
C THR A 277 -17.32 15.50 -1.73
N VAL A 278 -18.55 15.79 -2.15
CA VAL A 278 -19.78 15.20 -1.60
C VAL A 278 -20.51 14.36 -2.65
N PHE A 279 -20.89 13.14 -2.26
CA PHE A 279 -21.72 12.24 -3.06
C PHE A 279 -23.08 12.06 -2.37
N GLY A 280 -24.08 12.80 -2.86
CA GLY A 280 -25.44 12.78 -2.30
C GLY A 280 -25.51 13.42 -0.91
N LYS A 281 -25.44 12.60 0.14
CA LYS A 281 -25.48 13.04 1.55
C LYS A 281 -24.17 12.83 2.32
N ARG A 282 -23.14 12.24 1.70
CA ARG A 282 -21.90 11.86 2.38
C ARG A 282 -20.66 12.43 1.70
N THR A 283 -19.63 12.78 2.48
CA THR A 283 -18.33 13.19 1.92
C THR A 283 -17.59 11.98 1.33
N ALA A 284 -16.60 12.23 0.47
CA ALA A 284 -15.72 11.19 -0.02
C ALA A 284 -14.94 10.53 1.12
N ALA A 285 -14.51 11.31 2.13
CA ALA A 285 -13.88 10.80 3.35
C ALA A 285 -14.79 9.79 4.08
N GLU A 286 -16.05 10.14 4.34
CA GLU A 286 -17.01 9.23 4.99
C GLU A 286 -17.25 7.95 4.19
N ILE A 287 -17.30 8.05 2.86
CA ILE A 287 -17.51 6.89 1.97
C ILE A 287 -16.29 5.98 1.97
N VAL A 288 -15.09 6.56 1.90
CA VAL A 288 -13.81 5.83 1.90
C VAL A 288 -13.58 5.16 3.24
N CYS A 289 -13.63 5.89 4.36
CA CYS A 289 -13.42 5.33 5.70
C CYS A 289 -14.41 4.19 6.00
N SER A 290 -15.68 4.35 5.63
CA SER A 290 -16.71 3.32 5.83
C SER A 290 -16.50 2.07 4.96
N ALA A 291 -15.96 2.21 3.75
CA ALA A 291 -15.63 1.06 2.90
C ALA A 291 -14.35 0.35 3.35
N VAL A 292 -13.34 1.11 3.80
CA VAL A 292 -12.07 0.55 4.28
C VAL A 292 -12.23 -0.11 5.64
N LEU A 293 -13.05 0.44 6.54
CA LEU A 293 -13.43 -0.22 7.79
C LEU A 293 -13.96 -1.64 7.55
N GLU A 294 -14.93 -1.77 6.64
CA GLU A 294 -15.53 -3.07 6.28
C GLU A 294 -14.55 -3.98 5.49
N LEU A 295 -13.65 -3.42 4.69
CA LEU A 295 -12.59 -4.20 4.03
C LEU A 295 -11.51 -4.68 5.02
N THR A 296 -11.22 -3.95 6.09
CA THR A 296 -10.08 -4.23 6.98
C THR A 296 -10.49 -4.96 8.26
N TYR A 297 -11.59 -4.57 8.92
CA TYR A 297 -11.99 -5.12 10.22
C TYR A 297 -12.71 -6.46 10.07
N THR A 298 -11.99 -7.49 9.64
CA THR A 298 -12.48 -8.88 9.50
C THR A 298 -11.89 -9.86 10.53
N CYS A 299 -11.11 -9.36 11.49
CA CYS A 299 -10.53 -10.11 12.60
C CYS A 299 -10.43 -9.20 13.84
N ARG A 300 -10.47 -9.77 15.05
CA ARG A 300 -10.44 -9.00 16.31
C ARG A 300 -9.11 -8.29 16.57
N ASP A 301 -8.01 -8.70 15.95
CA ASP A 301 -6.71 -8.02 16.07
C ASP A 301 -6.74 -6.58 15.52
N MET A 302 -7.65 -6.29 14.59
CA MET A 302 -7.93 -4.95 14.06
C MET A 302 -9.00 -4.17 14.86
N ALA A 303 -9.44 -4.67 16.02
CA ALA A 303 -10.37 -3.98 16.92
C ALA A 303 -9.97 -2.53 17.26
N PRO A 304 -8.69 -2.17 17.51
CA PRO A 304 -8.32 -0.79 17.77
C PRO A 304 -8.61 0.17 16.60
N PHE A 305 -8.47 -0.30 15.36
CA PHE A 305 -8.80 0.51 14.17
C PHE A 305 -10.31 0.77 14.05
N ALA A 306 -11.12 -0.25 14.34
CA ALA A 306 -12.57 -0.14 14.35
C ALA A 306 -13.07 0.77 15.48
N ALA A 307 -12.45 0.70 16.67
CA ALA A 307 -12.73 1.59 17.79
C ALA A 307 -12.33 3.05 17.48
N ASP A 308 -11.13 3.29 16.95
CA ASP A 308 -10.67 4.64 16.55
C ASP A 308 -11.59 5.25 15.47
N LEU A 309 -12.20 4.45 14.59
CA LEU A 309 -13.22 4.90 13.61
C LEU A 309 -14.66 4.99 14.16
N GLY A 310 -14.90 4.68 15.43
CA GLY A 310 -16.22 4.78 16.05
C GLY A 310 -17.20 3.66 15.64
N HIS A 311 -16.72 2.45 15.36
CA HIS A 311 -17.55 1.28 15.03
C HIS A 311 -18.21 0.66 16.28
N LEU A 312 -18.94 1.48 17.03
CA LEU A 312 -19.53 1.14 18.33
C LEU A 312 -21.06 1.00 18.22
N ASP A 313 -21.66 0.29 19.18
CA ASP A 313 -23.11 0.22 19.35
C ASP A 313 -23.67 1.46 20.10
N GLU A 314 -24.98 1.45 20.40
CA GLU A 314 -25.66 2.53 21.14
C GLU A 314 -25.16 2.71 22.60
N ARG A 315 -24.37 1.77 23.12
CA ARG A 315 -23.80 1.78 24.47
C ARG A 315 -22.32 2.18 24.48
N GLY A 316 -21.68 2.24 23.32
CA GLY A 316 -20.24 2.40 23.17
C GLY A 316 -19.45 1.09 23.22
N GLU A 317 -20.11 -0.07 23.15
CA GLU A 317 -19.46 -1.38 23.04
C GLU A 317 -19.02 -1.60 21.58
N LEU A 318 -17.86 -2.23 21.36
CA LEU A 318 -17.32 -2.45 20.02
C LEU A 318 -18.12 -3.51 19.25
N LEU A 319 -18.62 -3.16 18.07
CA LEU A 319 -19.33 -4.08 17.18
C LEU A 319 -18.40 -5.21 16.67
N PRO A 320 -18.93 -6.41 16.37
CA PRO A 320 -18.10 -7.54 15.93
C PRO A 320 -17.45 -7.31 14.55
N PRO A 321 -16.34 -8.00 14.22
CA PRO A 321 -15.73 -7.94 12.90
C PRO A 321 -16.71 -8.27 11.76
N PHE A 322 -16.52 -7.60 10.63
CA PHE A 322 -17.27 -7.88 9.40
C PHE A 322 -16.91 -9.27 8.88
N VAL A 323 -17.94 -10.06 8.55
CA VAL A 323 -17.78 -11.36 7.90
C VAL A 323 -17.10 -11.17 6.54
N TRP A 324 -16.19 -12.07 6.19
CA TRP A 324 -15.56 -12.05 4.87
C TRP A 324 -16.58 -12.45 3.79
N ASP A 325 -16.69 -11.65 2.72
CA ASP A 325 -17.53 -11.92 1.56
C ASP A 325 -16.82 -11.31 0.33
N ASP A 326 -16.30 -12.14 -0.56
CA ASP A 326 -15.53 -11.64 -1.71
C ASP A 326 -16.36 -10.82 -2.71
N ALA A 327 -17.66 -11.09 -2.85
CA ALA A 327 -18.55 -10.30 -3.71
C ALA A 327 -18.80 -8.92 -3.11
N ARG A 328 -19.01 -8.84 -1.79
CA ARG A 328 -19.08 -7.57 -1.05
C ARG A 328 -17.75 -6.82 -1.10
N ARG A 329 -16.62 -7.50 -0.89
CA ARG A 329 -15.27 -6.88 -0.97
C ARG A 329 -14.98 -6.37 -2.39
N GLN A 330 -15.39 -7.08 -3.44
CA GLN A 330 -15.29 -6.62 -4.82
C GLN A 330 -16.15 -5.36 -5.05
N MET A 331 -17.41 -5.36 -4.57
CA MET A 331 -18.31 -4.19 -4.65
C MET A 331 -17.72 -2.96 -3.94
N LEU A 332 -17.17 -3.13 -2.73
CA LEU A 332 -16.53 -2.06 -1.97
C LEU A 332 -15.30 -1.50 -2.69
N ARG A 333 -14.45 -2.37 -3.26
CA ARG A 333 -13.28 -1.96 -4.05
C ARG A 333 -13.69 -1.20 -5.33
N ALA A 334 -14.70 -1.67 -6.06
CA ALA A 334 -15.24 -0.96 -7.23
C ALA A 334 -15.85 0.41 -6.86
N LYS A 335 -16.51 0.49 -5.69
CA LYS A 335 -17.04 1.75 -5.13
C LYS A 335 -15.91 2.72 -4.75
N LEU A 336 -14.81 2.22 -4.18
CA LEU A 336 -13.60 3.01 -3.93
C LEU A 336 -13.01 3.51 -5.25
N ASP A 337 -12.75 2.62 -6.22
CA ASP A 337 -12.22 3.01 -7.54
C ASP A 337 -13.05 4.12 -8.19
N ALA A 338 -14.40 4.03 -8.17
CA ALA A 338 -15.29 5.07 -8.69
C ALA A 338 -15.12 6.42 -7.97
N VAL A 339 -15.00 6.43 -6.64
CA VAL A 339 -14.71 7.66 -5.86
C VAL A 339 -13.33 8.23 -6.23
N PHE A 340 -12.33 7.38 -6.42
CA PHE A 340 -10.98 7.81 -6.80
C PHE A 340 -10.91 8.37 -8.22
N PHE A 341 -11.61 7.80 -9.20
CA PHE A 341 -11.74 8.39 -10.54
C PHE A 341 -12.31 9.83 -10.49
N HIS A 342 -13.38 10.05 -9.70
CA HIS A 342 -13.94 11.39 -9.49
C HIS A 342 -12.98 12.36 -8.80
N LEU A 343 -12.34 11.95 -7.69
CA LEU A 343 -11.39 12.79 -6.95
C LEU A 343 -10.15 13.17 -7.79
N TYR A 344 -9.76 12.31 -8.73
CA TYR A 344 -8.60 12.51 -9.61
C TYR A 344 -8.96 13.23 -10.92
N GLY A 345 -10.23 13.65 -11.08
CA GLY A 345 -10.72 14.39 -12.25
C GLY A 345 -10.83 13.54 -13.53
N ILE A 346 -10.81 12.22 -13.42
CA ILE A 346 -10.92 11.29 -14.54
C ILE A 346 -12.38 10.83 -14.66
N THR A 347 -13.17 11.59 -15.41
CA THR A 347 -14.60 11.31 -15.63
C THR A 347 -14.93 10.87 -17.06
N ASP A 348 -13.96 10.91 -17.98
CA ASP A 348 -14.15 10.35 -19.33
C ASP A 348 -14.23 8.81 -19.30
N ARG A 349 -15.16 8.27 -20.08
CA ARG A 349 -15.44 6.82 -20.10
C ARG A 349 -14.34 6.02 -20.78
N ASP A 350 -13.65 6.59 -21.75
CA ASP A 350 -12.59 5.89 -22.48
C ASP A 350 -11.24 5.98 -21.73
N ASP A 351 -10.94 7.06 -21.00
CA ASP A 351 -9.84 7.10 -20.03
C ASP A 351 -10.03 6.10 -18.88
N ILE A 352 -11.24 6.02 -18.31
CA ILE A 352 -11.56 5.00 -17.29
C ILE A 352 -11.38 3.58 -17.86
N ARG A 353 -11.88 3.31 -19.07
CA ARG A 353 -11.70 2.00 -19.74
C ARG A 353 -10.22 1.71 -20.03
N TYR A 354 -9.46 2.71 -20.44
CA TYR A 354 -8.04 2.60 -20.75
C TYR A 354 -7.23 2.26 -19.48
N ILE A 355 -7.44 3.00 -18.39
CA ILE A 355 -6.79 2.72 -17.10
C ILE A 355 -7.08 1.29 -16.64
N TYR A 356 -8.33 0.83 -16.69
CA TYR A 356 -8.66 -0.56 -16.37
C TYR A 356 -8.01 -1.59 -17.30
N SER A 357 -7.87 -1.32 -18.62
CA SER A 357 -7.26 -2.27 -19.54
C SER A 357 -5.76 -2.44 -19.25
N THR A 358 -5.04 -1.40 -18.83
CA THR A 358 -3.61 -1.52 -18.46
C THR A 358 -3.35 -2.43 -17.26
N ALA A 359 -4.31 -2.56 -16.35
CA ALA A 359 -4.21 -3.41 -15.15
C ALA A 359 -4.52 -4.90 -15.41
N LEU A 360 -5.07 -5.23 -16.59
CA LEU A 360 -5.53 -6.58 -16.96
C LEU A 360 -4.60 -7.34 -17.92
N HIS A 361 -3.47 -6.73 -18.33
CA HIS A 361 -2.52 -7.29 -19.30
C HIS A 361 -1.11 -7.41 -18.69
N GLY A 362 -0.99 -8.17 -17.60
CA GLY A 362 0.25 -8.48 -16.88
C GLY A 362 0.44 -9.98 -16.69
#